data_AF-A0A452XF54-F1
#
_entry.id   AF-A0A452XF54-F1
#
_cell.length_a   1.000
_cell.length_b   1.000
_cell.length_c   1.000
_cell.angle_alpha   90.00
_cell.angle_beta   90.00
_cell.angle_gamma   90.00
#
_symmetry.space_group_name_H-M   'P 1'
#
loop_
_entity.id
_entity.type
_entity.pdbx_description
1 polymer ?
#
loop_
_entity_poly.entity_id
_entity_poly.type
_entity_poly.pdbx_seq_one_letter_code
_entity_poly.pdbx_strand_id
1 'polypeptide(L)'
;GNEYEYDRWSQYKAFYNTPDADREYVLYWEKMVKEMKWLENHVLKDFLEWEPMRRKGLYQSIKIANGFSNIHLGLACHGFEEYVLRTRLYRLFVEGLDRAFLEIWKRVNEGQTSFRDALQEVYNENPVPLRQHTLKAELECPGGFLQLERQFRRCTEGISKEVSICIVWCGLA
;
A
#
# COMPACT_ATOMS: atom_id res chain seq x y z
N GLY A 1 30.87 19.05 -10.71
CA GLY A 1 29.85 19.58 -11.63
C GLY A 1 28.51 19.01 -11.23
N ASN A 2 27.47 19.84 -11.24
CA ASN A 2 26.13 19.62 -10.67
C ASN A 2 25.26 18.53 -11.35
N GLU A 3 25.80 17.39 -11.80
CA GLU A 3 24.98 16.38 -12.51
C GLU A 3 23.84 15.82 -11.63
N TYR A 4 24.07 15.60 -10.34
CA TYR A 4 23.04 15.09 -9.41
C TYR A 4 21.89 16.07 -9.11
N GLU A 5 22.15 17.37 -9.20
CA GLU A 5 21.15 18.41 -8.91
C GLU A 5 20.20 18.61 -10.12
N TYR A 6 20.74 18.50 -11.33
CA TYR A 6 19.98 18.61 -12.58
C TYR A 6 19.15 17.36 -12.89
N ASP A 7 19.59 16.15 -12.49
CA ASP A 7 18.79 14.92 -12.63
C ASP A 7 17.54 14.93 -11.75
N ARG A 8 17.64 15.49 -10.53
CA ARG A 8 16.47 15.69 -9.67
C ARG A 8 15.55 16.77 -10.24
N TRP A 9 16.10 17.79 -10.90
CA TRP A 9 15.30 18.86 -11.52
C TRP A 9 14.58 18.42 -12.79
N SER A 10 15.18 17.56 -13.62
CA SER A 10 14.53 16.96 -14.79
C SER A 10 13.42 15.99 -14.37
N GLN A 11 13.66 15.17 -13.34
CA GLN A 11 12.64 14.35 -12.71
C GLN A 11 11.53 15.22 -12.10
N TYR A 12 11.87 16.23 -11.28
CA TYR A 12 10.91 17.16 -10.69
C TYR A 12 10.05 17.88 -11.74
N LYS A 13 10.62 18.31 -12.87
CA LYS A 13 9.87 18.90 -13.99
C LYS A 13 8.98 17.89 -14.72
N ALA A 14 9.38 16.62 -14.81
CA ALA A 14 8.52 15.55 -15.33
C ALA A 14 7.33 15.25 -14.40
N PHE A 15 7.47 15.54 -13.11
CA PHE A 15 6.42 15.42 -12.09
C PHE A 15 5.71 16.75 -11.79
N TYR A 16 6.08 17.86 -12.41
CA TYR A 16 5.40 19.15 -12.21
C TYR A 16 4.10 19.13 -13.00
N ASN A 17 3.07 18.61 -12.36
CA ASN A 17 1.73 18.59 -12.90
C ASN A 17 1.09 19.98 -12.75
N THR A 18 0.30 20.35 -13.75
CA THR A 18 -0.64 21.45 -13.57
C THR A 18 -1.74 21.03 -12.59
N PRO A 19 -2.43 21.96 -11.92
CA PRO A 19 -3.59 21.62 -11.10
C PRO A 19 -4.66 20.82 -11.85
N ASP A 20 -4.75 20.98 -13.18
CA ASP A 20 -5.64 20.21 -14.04
C ASP A 20 -5.14 18.77 -14.26
N ALA A 21 -3.83 18.58 -14.44
CA ALA A 21 -3.22 17.24 -14.49
C ALA A 21 -3.38 16.50 -13.15
N ASP A 22 -3.24 17.17 -12.02
CA ASP A 22 -3.46 16.55 -10.69
C ASP A 22 -4.92 16.14 -10.48
N ARG A 23 -5.88 16.99 -10.89
CA ARG A 23 -7.32 16.65 -10.85
C ARG A 23 -7.64 15.45 -11.74
N GLU A 24 -7.12 15.43 -12.96
CA GLU A 24 -7.31 14.29 -13.85
C GLU A 24 -6.58 13.04 -13.35
N TYR A 25 -5.44 13.18 -12.65
CA TYR A 25 -4.68 12.04 -12.13
C TYR A 25 -5.50 11.26 -11.11
N VAL A 26 -6.24 11.94 -10.23
CA VAL A 26 -7.14 11.27 -9.27
C VAL A 26 -8.18 10.44 -10.01
N LEU A 27 -8.83 10.99 -11.03
CA LEU A 27 -9.85 10.29 -11.82
C LEU A 27 -9.25 9.13 -12.64
N TYR A 28 -8.06 9.34 -13.21
CA TYR A 28 -7.27 8.32 -13.87
C TYR A 28 -6.95 7.17 -12.92
N TRP A 29 -6.46 7.49 -11.73
CA TRP A 29 -6.10 6.53 -10.70
C TRP A 29 -7.30 5.69 -10.25
N GLU A 30 -8.43 6.33 -9.94
CA GLU A 30 -9.67 5.65 -9.56
C GLU A 30 -10.13 4.65 -10.64
N LYS A 31 -10.09 5.09 -11.90
CA LYS A 31 -10.44 4.24 -13.04
C LYS A 31 -9.45 3.09 -13.20
N MET A 32 -8.16 3.36 -13.09
CA MET A 32 -7.10 2.36 -13.17
C MET A 32 -7.26 1.29 -12.09
N VAL A 33 -7.38 1.67 -10.82
CA VAL A 33 -7.57 0.72 -9.70
C VAL A 33 -8.78 -0.17 -9.94
N LYS A 34 -9.91 0.41 -10.38
CA LYS A 34 -11.13 -0.35 -10.67
C LYS A 34 -10.95 -1.36 -11.81
N GLU A 35 -10.34 -0.94 -12.92
CA GLU A 35 -10.17 -1.80 -14.10
C GLU A 35 -9.01 -2.80 -13.98
N MET A 36 -8.07 -2.56 -13.06
CA MET A 36 -6.88 -3.40 -12.83
C MET A 36 -6.98 -4.33 -11.63
N LYS A 37 -8.15 -4.46 -10.97
CA LYS A 37 -8.34 -5.39 -9.84
C LYS A 37 -7.89 -6.83 -10.16
N TRP A 38 -8.02 -7.26 -11.42
CA TRP A 38 -7.57 -8.58 -11.85
C TRP A 38 -6.07 -8.82 -11.61
N LEU A 39 -5.24 -7.76 -11.64
CA LEU A 39 -3.80 -7.84 -11.50
C LEU A 39 -3.38 -8.19 -10.07
N GLU A 40 -4.21 -7.87 -9.07
CA GLU A 40 -3.92 -8.10 -7.65
C GLU A 40 -3.58 -9.57 -7.37
N ASN A 41 -4.27 -10.50 -8.02
CA ASN A 41 -4.03 -11.94 -7.89
C ASN A 41 -2.69 -12.41 -8.47
N HIS A 42 -2.03 -11.58 -9.28
CA HIS A 42 -0.81 -11.94 -10.01
C HIS A 42 0.45 -11.28 -9.44
N VAL A 43 0.35 -10.22 -8.64
CA VAL A 43 1.52 -9.41 -8.25
C VAL A 43 2.56 -10.14 -7.39
N LEU A 44 2.20 -11.28 -6.79
CA LEU A 44 3.10 -12.12 -5.98
C LEU A 44 3.62 -13.34 -6.73
N LYS A 45 3.27 -13.51 -8.01
CA LYS A 45 3.76 -14.62 -8.81
C LYS A 45 5.25 -14.47 -9.13
N ASP A 46 5.87 -15.60 -9.46
CA ASP A 46 7.26 -15.64 -9.92
C ASP A 46 7.45 -14.82 -11.20
N PHE A 47 8.70 -14.39 -11.44
CA PHE A 47 9.04 -13.47 -12.53
C PHE A 47 8.49 -13.89 -13.90
N LEU A 48 8.60 -15.18 -14.24
CA LEU A 48 8.15 -15.71 -15.54
C LEU A 48 6.64 -15.61 -15.74
N GLU A 49 5.85 -15.76 -14.67
CA GLU A 49 4.41 -15.60 -14.74
C GLU A 49 3.96 -14.14 -14.57
N TRP A 50 4.74 -13.35 -13.82
CA TRP A 50 4.46 -11.95 -13.53
C TRP A 50 4.68 -11.05 -14.74
N GLU A 51 5.79 -11.21 -15.46
CA GLU A 51 6.20 -10.28 -16.52
C GLU A 51 5.16 -10.12 -17.65
N PRO A 52 4.49 -11.19 -18.15
CA PRO A 52 3.41 -11.04 -19.11
C PRO A 52 2.22 -10.24 -18.56
N MET A 53 1.86 -10.46 -17.28
CA MET A 53 0.74 -9.77 -16.63
C MET A 53 1.08 -8.30 -16.38
N ARG A 54 2.31 -8.01 -15.94
CA ARG A 54 2.84 -6.66 -15.78
C ARG A 54 2.74 -5.88 -17.08
N ARG A 55 3.20 -6.46 -18.19
CA ARG A 55 3.17 -5.82 -19.51
C ARG A 55 1.74 -5.52 -19.95
N LYS A 56 0.81 -6.47 -19.77
CA LYS A 56 -0.61 -6.27 -20.05
C LYS A 56 -1.20 -5.15 -19.20
N GLY A 57 -0.86 -5.10 -17.91
CA GLY A 57 -1.24 -4.04 -16.99
C GLY A 57 -0.73 -2.68 -17.45
N LEU A 58 0.55 -2.57 -17.81
CA LEU A 58 1.14 -1.32 -18.30
C LEU A 58 0.43 -0.79 -19.55
N TYR A 59 0.18 -1.65 -20.55
CA TYR A 59 -0.58 -1.25 -21.74
C TYR A 59 -2.00 -0.80 -21.41
N GLN A 60 -2.66 -1.46 -20.46
CA GLN A 60 -3.98 -1.06 -20.01
C GLN A 60 -3.95 0.30 -19.28
N SER A 61 -2.92 0.58 -18.47
CA SER A 61 -2.73 1.90 -17.83
C SER A 61 -2.63 3.01 -18.88
N ILE A 62 -1.78 2.81 -19.89
CA ILE A 62 -1.59 3.78 -20.98
C ILE A 62 -2.90 3.97 -21.76
N LYS A 63 -3.63 2.88 -22.03
CA LYS A 63 -4.94 2.95 -22.69
C LYS A 63 -5.96 3.73 -21.87
N ILE A 64 -5.98 3.58 -20.55
CA ILE A 64 -6.85 4.34 -19.65
C ILE A 64 -6.46 5.82 -19.67
N ALA A 65 -5.16 6.12 -19.61
CA ALA A 65 -4.62 7.48 -19.65
C ALA A 65 -5.02 8.24 -20.93
N ASN A 66 -5.14 7.57 -22.08
CA ASN A 66 -5.63 8.18 -23.32
C ASN A 66 -7.06 8.74 -23.24
N GLY A 67 -7.83 8.39 -22.19
CA GLY A 67 -9.13 8.99 -21.91
C GLY A 67 -9.05 10.35 -21.21
N PHE A 68 -7.85 10.84 -20.89
CA PHE A 68 -7.58 12.06 -20.14
C PHE A 68 -6.62 12.95 -20.94
N SER A 69 -6.84 14.27 -20.90
CA SER A 69 -6.12 15.20 -21.79
C SER A 69 -4.78 15.63 -21.21
N ASN A 70 -4.64 15.58 -19.89
CA ASN A 70 -3.48 16.06 -19.15
C ASN A 70 -2.60 14.92 -18.59
N ILE A 71 -3.00 13.65 -18.77
CA ILE A 71 -2.23 12.48 -18.32
C ILE A 71 -1.28 12.04 -19.42
N HIS A 72 -0.02 12.46 -19.31
CA HIS A 72 1.03 12.09 -20.24
C HIS A 72 1.59 10.68 -19.94
N LEU A 73 2.31 10.11 -20.92
CA LEU A 73 2.82 8.74 -20.86
C LEU A 73 3.67 8.45 -19.59
N GLY A 74 4.53 9.40 -19.21
CA GLY A 74 5.35 9.27 -18.00
C GLY A 74 4.51 9.08 -16.74
N LEU A 75 3.51 9.94 -16.54
CA LEU A 75 2.59 9.85 -15.41
C LEU A 75 1.78 8.55 -15.40
N ALA A 76 1.34 8.06 -16.57
CA ALA A 76 0.64 6.77 -16.69
C ALA A 76 1.54 5.57 -16.32
N CYS A 77 2.80 5.57 -16.78
CA CYS A 77 3.79 4.55 -16.41
C CYS A 77 4.08 4.57 -14.91
N HIS A 78 4.25 5.76 -14.32
CA HIS A 78 4.48 5.91 -12.89
C HIS A 78 3.28 5.48 -12.06
N GLY A 79 2.07 5.89 -12.42
CA GLY A 79 0.85 5.45 -11.73
C GLY A 79 0.69 3.93 -11.77
N PHE A 80 1.04 3.28 -12.88
CA PHE A 80 1.03 1.82 -12.95
C PHE A 80 2.05 1.16 -12.02
N GLU A 81 3.30 1.63 -12.01
CA GLU A 81 4.35 1.08 -11.12
C GLU A 81 4.00 1.33 -9.64
N GLU A 82 3.43 2.48 -9.32
CA GLU A 82 2.93 2.80 -7.98
C GLU A 82 1.80 1.83 -7.56
N TYR A 83 0.84 1.59 -8.45
CA TYR A 83 -0.24 0.62 -8.21
C TYR A 83 0.31 -0.78 -7.94
N VAL A 84 1.21 -1.27 -8.80
CA VAL A 84 1.85 -2.57 -8.62
C VAL A 84 2.58 -2.65 -7.28
N LEU A 85 3.42 -1.66 -6.98
CA LEU A 85 4.19 -1.63 -5.73
C LEU A 85 3.25 -1.62 -4.53
N ARG A 86 2.26 -0.72 -4.50
CA ARG A 86 1.29 -0.60 -3.41
C ARG A 86 0.54 -1.91 -3.18
N THR A 87 0.06 -2.53 -4.24
CA THR A 87 -0.64 -3.83 -4.16
C THR A 87 0.28 -4.93 -3.64
N ARG A 88 1.53 -5.01 -4.11
CA ARG A 88 2.51 -6.00 -3.58
C ARG A 88 2.78 -5.78 -2.10
N LEU A 89 3.02 -4.53 -1.68
CA LEU A 89 3.26 -4.20 -0.28
C LEU A 89 2.03 -4.58 0.58
N TYR A 90 0.82 -4.21 0.15
CA TYR A 90 -0.40 -4.57 0.87
C TYR A 90 -0.53 -6.09 1.03
N ARG A 91 -0.39 -6.86 -0.06
CA ARG A 91 -0.53 -8.32 -0.02
C ARG A 91 0.55 -9.00 0.82
N LEU A 92 1.79 -8.50 0.81
CA LEU A 92 2.88 -9.05 1.62
C LEU A 92 2.71 -8.72 3.10
N PHE A 93 2.42 -7.46 3.42
CA PHE A 93 2.60 -6.90 4.77
C PHE A 93 1.31 -6.63 5.53
N VAL A 94 0.14 -6.58 4.89
CA VAL A 94 -1.11 -6.12 5.51
C VAL A 94 -2.27 -7.11 5.31
N GLU A 95 -2.41 -7.70 4.12
CA GLU A 95 -3.55 -8.56 3.78
C GLU A 95 -3.76 -9.69 4.80
N GLY A 96 -4.92 -9.72 5.47
CA GLY A 96 -5.22 -10.74 6.48
C GLY A 96 -4.64 -10.48 7.87
N LEU A 97 -4.07 -9.29 8.11
CA LEU A 97 -3.66 -8.80 9.42
C LEU A 97 -4.65 -7.81 10.03
N ASP A 98 -5.73 -7.45 9.32
CA ASP A 98 -6.71 -6.43 9.77
C ASP A 98 -7.21 -6.73 11.19
N ARG A 99 -7.56 -8.00 11.44
CA ARG A 99 -8.01 -8.45 12.76
C ARG A 99 -6.90 -8.37 13.80
N ALA A 100 -5.66 -8.72 13.46
CA ALA A 100 -4.54 -8.60 14.38
C ALA A 100 -4.24 -7.15 14.74
N PHE A 101 -4.20 -6.25 13.75
CA PHE A 101 -4.00 -4.82 13.98
C PHE A 101 -5.13 -4.20 14.79
N LEU A 102 -6.39 -4.58 14.55
CA LEU A 102 -7.51 -4.14 15.37
C LEU A 102 -7.34 -4.58 16.83
N GLU A 103 -7.00 -5.84 17.07
CA GLU A 103 -6.82 -6.40 18.41
C GLU A 103 -5.60 -5.80 19.13
N ILE A 104 -4.51 -5.52 18.42
CA ILE A 104 -3.37 -4.79 18.94
C ILE A 104 -3.78 -3.35 19.30
N TRP A 105 -4.51 -2.67 18.42
CA TRP A 105 -4.95 -1.29 18.63
C TRP A 105 -5.84 -1.15 19.87
N LYS A 106 -6.78 -2.08 20.09
CA LYS A 106 -7.61 -2.11 21.30
C LYS A 106 -6.74 -2.19 22.55
N ARG A 107 -5.80 -3.15 22.61
CA ARG A 107 -4.93 -3.35 23.77
C ARG A 107 -4.04 -2.13 24.05
N VAL A 108 -3.42 -1.58 23.00
CA VAL A 108 -2.57 -0.39 23.11
C VAL A 108 -3.37 0.82 23.63
N ASN A 109 -4.63 0.99 23.22
CA ASN A 109 -5.43 2.14 23.62
C ASN A 109 -6.21 1.96 24.93
N GLU A 110 -6.76 0.78 25.19
CA GLU A 110 -7.54 0.46 26.38
C GLU A 110 -6.63 0.17 27.59
N GLY A 111 -5.54 -0.56 27.36
CA GLY A 111 -4.61 -1.00 28.41
C GLY A 111 -3.37 -0.14 28.59
N GLN A 112 -3.13 0.85 27.71
CA GLN A 112 -1.86 1.59 27.63
C GLN A 112 -0.62 0.68 27.54
N THR A 113 -0.74 -0.48 26.87
CA THR A 113 0.36 -1.41 26.69
C THR A 113 1.22 -1.02 25.49
N SER A 114 2.49 -1.45 25.48
CA SER A 114 3.35 -1.24 24.32
C SER A 114 2.85 -2.08 23.13
N PHE A 115 3.13 -1.65 21.90
CA PHE A 115 2.81 -2.42 20.69
C PHE A 115 3.35 -3.86 20.79
N ARG A 116 4.54 -4.03 21.37
CA ARG A 116 5.20 -5.33 21.49
C ARG A 116 4.45 -6.27 22.43
N ASP A 117 3.99 -5.77 23.57
CA ASP A 117 3.25 -6.58 24.54
C ASP A 117 1.89 -6.98 23.95
N ALA A 118 1.19 -6.02 23.34
CA ALA A 118 -0.07 -6.27 22.63
C ALA A 118 0.10 -7.28 21.48
N LEU A 119 1.20 -7.19 20.71
CA LEU A 119 1.54 -8.15 19.66
C LEU A 119 1.77 -9.56 20.23
N GLN A 120 2.44 -9.66 21.38
CA GLN A 120 2.70 -10.94 22.04
C GLN A 120 1.40 -11.60 22.53
N GLU A 121 0.49 -10.83 23.11
CA GLU A 121 -0.83 -11.32 23.52
C GLU A 121 -1.66 -11.77 22.32
N VAL A 122 -1.72 -10.94 21.27
CA VAL A 122 -2.44 -11.27 20.03
C VAL A 122 -1.85 -12.50 19.36
N TYR A 123 -0.52 -12.68 19.37
CA TYR A 123 0.12 -13.88 18.87
C TYR A 123 -0.32 -15.14 19.65
N ASN A 124 -0.43 -15.04 20.98
CA ASN A 124 -0.84 -16.14 21.85
C ASN A 124 -2.33 -16.49 21.65
N GLU A 125 -3.19 -15.50 21.46
CA GLU A 125 -4.63 -15.69 21.21
C GLU A 125 -4.93 -16.23 19.80
N ASN A 126 -3.98 -16.07 18.87
CA ASN A 126 -4.06 -16.54 17.51
C ASN A 126 -5.35 -16.16 16.74
N PRO A 127 -5.74 -14.87 16.69
CA PRO A 127 -6.94 -14.45 15.96
C PRO A 127 -6.77 -14.52 14.43
N VAL A 128 -5.53 -14.67 13.94
CA VAL A 128 -5.16 -14.73 12.51
C VAL A 128 -4.25 -15.94 12.20
N PRO A 129 -4.75 -17.19 12.24
CA PRO A 129 -3.92 -18.39 12.09
C PRO A 129 -3.06 -18.41 10.82
N LEU A 130 -3.60 -17.94 9.69
CA LEU A 130 -2.88 -17.89 8.41
C LEU A 130 -1.67 -16.94 8.43
N ARG A 131 -1.68 -15.92 9.30
CA ARG A 131 -0.61 -14.93 9.47
C ARG A 131 0.15 -15.09 10.78
N GLN A 132 -0.06 -16.18 11.52
CA GLN A 132 0.61 -16.37 12.81
C GLN A 132 2.14 -16.43 12.68
N HIS A 133 2.64 -17.00 11.58
CA HIS A 133 4.06 -16.99 11.24
C HIS A 133 4.62 -15.56 11.05
N THR A 134 3.80 -14.64 10.53
CA THR A 134 4.16 -13.22 10.36
C THR A 134 4.32 -12.54 11.73
N LEU A 135 3.36 -12.74 12.64
CA LEU A 135 3.43 -12.18 13.99
C LEU A 135 4.64 -12.73 14.76
N LYS A 136 4.90 -14.04 14.63
CA LYS A 136 6.07 -14.70 15.20
C LYS A 136 7.38 -14.08 14.72
N ALA A 137 7.52 -13.89 13.40
CA ALA A 137 8.74 -13.34 12.82
C ALA A 137 9.04 -11.91 13.31
N GLU A 138 8.00 -11.09 13.49
CA GLU A 138 8.17 -9.74 14.06
C GLU A 138 8.55 -9.78 15.56
N LEU A 139 7.99 -10.71 16.33
CA LEU A 139 8.36 -10.89 17.74
C LEU A 139 9.82 -11.33 17.90
N GLU A 140 10.29 -12.22 17.02
CA GLU A 140 11.67 -12.74 16.99
C GLU A 140 12.67 -11.69 16.49
N CYS A 141 12.30 -10.88 15.50
CA CYS A 141 13.14 -9.84 14.91
C CYS A 141 12.39 -8.51 14.78
N PRO A 142 12.33 -7.70 15.87
CA PRO A 142 11.65 -6.42 15.85
C PRO A 142 12.25 -5.48 14.81
N GLY A 143 11.41 -4.89 13.95
CA GLY A 143 11.89 -4.02 12.86
C GLY A 143 12.54 -4.78 11.70
N GLY A 144 12.36 -6.11 11.64
CA GLY A 144 12.75 -6.96 10.53
C GLY A 144 12.02 -6.60 9.23
N PHE A 145 12.16 -7.42 8.19
CA PHE A 145 11.64 -7.13 6.85
C PHE A 145 10.18 -6.66 6.80
N LEU A 146 9.33 -7.18 7.69
CA LEU A 146 7.89 -6.90 7.73
C LEU A 146 7.53 -5.57 8.38
N GLN A 147 8.37 -5.08 9.31
CA GLN A 147 8.22 -3.80 10.03
C GLN A 147 6.77 -3.56 10.50
N LEU A 148 6.14 -4.57 11.11
CA LEU A 148 4.70 -4.53 11.42
C LEU A 148 4.33 -3.34 12.31
N GLU A 149 5.20 -2.93 13.23
CA GLU A 149 4.96 -1.75 14.07
C GLU A 149 4.85 -0.46 13.24
N ARG A 150 5.65 -0.33 12.18
CA ARG A 150 5.59 0.81 11.26
C ARG A 150 4.28 0.80 10.47
N GLN A 151 3.84 -0.37 10.01
CA GLN A 151 2.57 -0.50 9.30
C GLN A 151 1.40 -0.21 10.23
N PHE A 152 1.42 -0.76 11.43
CA PHE A 152 0.43 -0.48 12.47
C PHE A 152 0.30 1.01 12.74
N ARG A 153 1.42 1.73 12.95
CA ARG A 153 1.40 3.18 13.15
C ARG A 153 0.79 3.91 11.96
N ARG A 154 1.18 3.58 10.73
CA ARG A 154 0.59 4.20 9.52
C ARG A 154 -0.92 3.95 9.40
N CYS A 155 -1.37 2.75 9.73
CA CYS A 155 -2.80 2.39 9.67
C CYS A 155 -3.62 3.03 10.79
N THR A 156 -2.99 3.42 11.89
CA THR A 156 -3.67 3.95 13.09
C THR A 156 -3.43 5.45 13.31
N GLU A 157 -2.56 6.06 12.51
CA GLU A 157 -2.29 7.50 12.50
C GLU A 157 -3.56 8.27 12.16
N GLY A 158 -3.99 9.14 13.07
CA GLY A 158 -5.23 9.92 12.94
C GLY A 158 -6.50 9.25 13.45
N ILE A 159 -6.46 7.99 13.89
CA ILE A 159 -7.60 7.36 14.58
C ILE A 159 -7.65 7.90 16.03
N SER A 160 -8.49 8.92 16.26
CA SER A 160 -8.75 9.43 17.62
C SER A 160 -9.36 8.33 18.51
N LYS A 161 -9.08 8.38 19.82
CA LYS A 161 -9.63 7.49 20.84
C LYS A 161 -11.16 7.47 20.91
N GLU A 162 -11.84 8.45 20.28
CA GLU A 162 -13.28 8.66 20.34
C GLU A 162 -14.07 8.13 19.12
N VAL A 163 -13.41 7.59 18.08
CA VAL A 163 -14.11 7.20 16.83
C VAL A 163 -14.59 5.75 16.86
N SER A 164 -15.89 5.55 16.64
CA SER A 164 -16.50 4.22 16.41
C SER A 164 -16.03 3.60 15.09
N ILE A 165 -15.59 2.34 15.18
CA ILE A 165 -14.61 1.65 14.31
C ILE A 165 -15.10 1.29 12.88
N CYS A 166 -16.39 1.44 12.55
CA CYS A 166 -16.93 0.89 11.30
C CYS A 166 -16.58 1.68 10.02
N ILE A 167 -16.07 2.90 10.09
CA ILE A 167 -15.90 3.77 8.90
C ILE A 167 -14.47 3.77 8.34
N VAL A 168 -13.45 3.48 9.15
CA VAL A 168 -12.04 3.70 8.76
C VAL A 168 -11.49 2.62 7.81
N TRP A 169 -12.04 1.41 7.84
CA TRP A 169 -11.49 0.27 7.08
C TRP A 169 -12.01 0.16 5.63
N CYS A 170 -13.01 0.96 5.24
CA CYS A 170 -13.55 0.93 3.88
C CYS A 170 -12.72 1.72 2.86
N GLY A 171 -11.77 2.56 3.30
CA GLY A 171 -10.95 3.39 2.40
C GLY A 171 -9.73 2.69 1.79
N LEU A 172 -9.50 1.42 2.12
CA LEU A 172 -8.35 0.62 1.65
C LEU A 172 -8.75 -0.53 0.70
N ALA A 173 -10.01 -0.64 0.27
CA ALA A 173 -10.54 -1.69 -0.61
C ALA A 173 -10.92 -1.21 -2.03
#